data_AF-A0A1V5ZIX3-F1
#
_entry.id   AF-A0A1V5ZIX3-F1
#
_cell.length_a   1.000
_cell.length_b   1.000
_cell.length_c   1.000
_cell.angle_alpha   90.00
_cell.angle_beta   90.00
_cell.angle_gamma   90.00
#
_symmetry.space_group_name_H-M   'P 1'
#
loop_
_entity.id
_entity.type
_entity.pdbx_description
1 polymer ?
#
loop_
_entity_poly.entity_id
_entity_poly.type
_entity_poly.pdbx_seq_one_letter_code
_entity_poly.pdbx_strand_id
1 'polypeptide(L)'
;MGAYIELPNVEMYGEVFDIPEPDELLFISWFEGGEVFRSGCVWHRGRGKIFYFRPGHETFPIFYNKDVLKVLANGVRWAKFAGNTEARGVIECPNVKEPLEKLSPKDYKMGEIEHPKA
;
A
#
# COMPACT_ATOMS: atom_id res chain seq x y z
N MET A 1 11.98 14.58 25.42
CA MET A 1 10.78 14.80 24.59
C MET A 1 11.05 14.17 23.22
N GLY A 2 10.22 13.23 22.80
CA GLY A 2 10.35 12.61 21.47
C GLY A 2 9.99 13.56 20.34
N ALA A 3 10.24 13.17 19.09
CA ALA A 3 9.84 13.93 17.91
C ALA A 3 8.37 13.66 17.58
N TYR A 4 7.46 14.48 18.11
CA TYR A 4 6.02 14.44 17.78
C TYR A 4 5.59 15.71 17.05
N ILE A 5 4.48 15.62 16.32
CA ILE A 5 3.80 16.79 15.73
C ILE A 5 2.51 16.97 16.52
N GLU A 6 2.35 18.13 17.14
CA GLU A 6 1.14 18.48 17.88
C GLU A 6 0.16 19.21 16.95
N LEU A 7 -1.08 18.72 16.93
CA LEU A 7 -2.18 19.32 16.19
C LEU A 7 -3.31 19.61 17.19
N PRO A 8 -3.57 20.88 17.55
CA PRO A 8 -4.52 21.22 18.60
C PRO A 8 -5.94 20.71 18.35
N ASN A 9 -6.39 20.72 17.09
CA ASN A 9 -7.72 20.24 16.71
C ASN A 9 -7.64 19.41 15.44
N VAL A 10 -8.15 18.18 15.51
CA VAL A 10 -8.27 17.25 14.38
C VAL A 10 -9.48 16.33 14.60
N GLU A 11 -10.05 15.80 13.52
CA GLU A 11 -10.98 14.67 13.63
C GLU A 11 -10.24 13.41 14.08
N MET A 12 -10.84 12.67 15.02
CA MET A 12 -10.31 11.41 15.56
C MET A 12 -10.68 10.25 14.65
N TYR A 13 -9.68 9.46 14.25
CA TYR A 13 -9.84 8.09 13.75
C TYR A 13 -9.19 7.15 14.77
N GLY A 14 -9.75 5.97 15.02
CA GLY A 14 -9.26 5.04 16.04
C GLY A 14 -9.03 3.63 15.49
N GLU A 15 -8.17 2.86 16.13
CA GLU A 15 -8.07 1.41 15.89
C GLU A 15 -9.35 0.67 16.34
N VAL A 16 -9.73 -0.45 15.72
CA VAL A 16 -9.02 -1.18 14.67
C VAL A 16 -9.29 -0.57 13.29
N PHE A 17 -8.22 -0.15 12.61
CA PHE A 17 -8.27 0.28 11.22
C PHE A 17 -8.13 -0.95 10.30
N ASP A 18 -9.21 -1.29 9.59
CA ASP A 18 -9.27 -2.47 8.71
C ASP A 18 -8.51 -2.26 7.40
N ILE A 19 -7.19 -2.34 7.52
CA ILE A 19 -6.21 -2.26 6.44
C ILE A 19 -5.22 -3.42 6.58
N PRO A 20 -4.60 -3.88 5.48
CA PRO A 20 -3.50 -4.83 5.57
C PRO A 20 -2.36 -4.24 6.40
N GLU A 21 -1.60 -5.10 7.07
CA GLU A 21 -0.40 -4.69 7.80
C GLU A 21 0.49 -3.81 6.90
N PRO A 22 0.91 -2.63 7.37
CA PRO A 22 1.82 -1.78 6.61
C PRO A 22 3.18 -2.44 6.46
N ASP A 23 3.82 -2.22 5.30
CA ASP A 23 5.21 -2.64 5.10
C ASP A 23 6.13 -1.93 6.12
N GLU A 24 5.78 -0.69 6.47
CA GLU A 24 6.40 0.07 7.56
C GLU A 24 5.39 1.07 8.16
N LEU A 25 5.36 1.12 9.49
CA LEU A 25 4.55 2.06 10.28
C LEU A 25 5.41 3.26 10.67
N LEU A 26 5.08 4.44 10.13
CA LEU A 26 5.85 5.68 10.31
C LEU A 26 5.33 6.54 11.47
N PHE A 27 4.01 6.58 11.66
CA PHE A 27 3.38 7.41 12.69
C PHE A 27 2.25 6.65 13.40
N ILE A 28 2.18 6.87 14.71
CA ILE A 28 1.03 6.53 15.56
C ILE A 28 0.50 7.85 16.12
N SER A 29 -0.79 8.10 15.93
CA SER A 29 -1.49 9.19 16.60
C SER A 29 -2.02 8.71 17.94
N TRP A 30 -1.95 9.59 18.93
CA TRP A 30 -2.73 9.50 20.17
C TRP A 30 -3.75 10.64 20.14
N PHE A 31 -4.96 10.37 20.61
CA PHE A 31 -6.04 11.34 20.71
C PHE A 31 -6.42 11.56 22.17
N GLU A 32 -6.93 12.76 22.47
CA GLU A 32 -7.37 13.15 23.81
C GLU A 32 -8.44 12.19 24.38
N GLY A 33 -9.26 11.58 23.52
CA GLY A 33 -10.25 10.57 23.89
C GLY A 33 -9.67 9.23 24.36
N GLY A 34 -8.35 9.05 24.24
CA GLY A 34 -7.62 7.83 24.63
C GLY A 34 -7.37 6.86 23.48
N GLU A 35 -7.91 7.13 22.29
CA GLU A 35 -7.69 6.29 21.11
C GLU A 35 -6.28 6.47 20.55
N VAL A 36 -5.81 5.41 19.89
CA VAL A 36 -4.61 5.43 19.06
C VAL A 36 -4.98 5.06 17.63
N PHE A 37 -4.12 5.46 16.67
CA PHE A 37 -4.34 5.15 15.26
C PHE A 37 -3.02 5.08 14.49
N ARG A 38 -2.88 4.08 13.63
CA ARG A 38 -1.78 3.98 12.66
C ARG A 38 -1.91 5.06 11.58
N SER A 39 -1.46 6.28 11.92
CA SER A 39 -1.72 7.51 11.17
C SER A 39 -0.73 7.81 10.04
N GLY A 40 0.34 7.02 9.93
CA GLY A 40 1.31 7.11 8.85
C GLY A 40 1.79 5.74 8.45
N CYS A 41 1.39 5.27 7.28
CA CYS A 41 1.66 3.91 6.82
C CYS A 41 2.21 3.92 5.39
N VAL A 42 3.11 2.98 5.08
CA VAL A 42 3.58 2.77 3.72
C VAL A 42 3.38 1.33 3.27
N TRP A 43 3.14 1.17 1.97
CA TRP A 43 3.06 -0.14 1.30
C TRP A 43 3.72 -0.10 -0.07
N HIS A 44 4.12 -1.28 -0.54
CA HIS A 44 4.44 -1.53 -1.94
C HIS A 44 3.31 -2.33 -2.61
N ARG A 45 2.97 -1.94 -3.84
CA ARG A 45 2.04 -2.69 -4.71
C ARG A 45 2.63 -2.76 -6.10
N GLY A 46 3.15 -3.94 -6.48
CA GLY A 46 3.97 -4.06 -7.68
C GLY A 46 5.17 -3.12 -7.59
N ARG A 47 5.31 -2.23 -8.58
CA ARG A 47 6.34 -1.17 -8.60
C ARG A 47 5.92 0.12 -7.90
N GLY A 48 4.64 0.23 -7.54
CA GLY A 48 4.05 1.40 -6.90
C GLY A 48 4.37 1.46 -5.41
N LYS A 49 4.53 2.68 -4.91
CA LYS A 49 4.68 3.00 -3.50
C LYS A 49 3.46 3.78 -3.04
N ILE A 50 2.85 3.36 -1.93
CA ILE A 50 1.68 3.97 -1.34
C ILE A 50 2.07 4.54 0.01
N PHE A 51 1.74 5.82 0.24
CA PHE A 51 1.90 6.48 1.53
C PHE A 51 0.53 6.99 1.98
N TYR A 52 0.08 6.49 3.13
CA TYR A 52 -1.12 6.97 3.83
C TYR A 52 -0.70 7.88 4.98
N PHE A 53 -1.31 9.06 5.05
CA PHE A 53 -1.10 10.01 6.13
C PHE A 53 -2.44 10.62 6.55
N ARG A 54 -2.82 10.42 7.81
CA ARG A 54 -4.17 10.67 8.32
C ARG A 54 -4.58 12.15 8.46
N PRO A 55 -3.75 13.08 8.97
CA PRO A 55 -4.22 14.45 9.26
C PRO A 55 -4.69 15.20 8.01
N GLY A 56 -5.94 15.66 8.01
CA GLY A 56 -6.47 16.43 6.87
C GLY A 56 -7.96 16.78 6.88
N HIS A 57 -8.64 16.70 8.02
CA HIS A 57 -10.06 17.04 8.13
C HIS A 57 -10.32 18.51 7.78
N GLU A 58 -11.33 18.75 6.94
CA GLU A 58 -11.55 19.98 6.18
C GLU A 58 -11.94 21.20 7.01
N THR A 59 -12.50 20.99 8.20
CA THR A 59 -12.92 22.08 9.09
C THR A 59 -11.75 22.71 9.87
N PHE A 60 -10.56 22.09 9.83
CA PHE A 60 -9.37 22.57 10.54
C PHE A 60 -8.25 22.97 9.57
N PRO A 61 -7.41 23.97 9.91
CA PRO A 61 -6.32 24.44 9.06
C PRO A 61 -5.09 23.50 9.08
N ILE A 62 -5.30 22.18 9.01
CA ILE A 62 -4.26 21.17 9.17
C ILE A 62 -3.17 21.30 8.09
N PHE A 63 -3.56 21.58 6.84
CA PHE A 63 -2.61 21.76 5.74
C PHE A 63 -1.86 23.09 5.77
N TYR A 64 -2.11 23.98 6.73
CA TYR A 64 -1.27 25.17 6.98
C TYR A 64 -0.14 24.89 7.97
N ASN A 65 -0.17 23.74 8.66
CA ASN A 65 0.90 23.33 9.57
C ASN A 65 2.17 22.94 8.76
N LYS A 66 3.31 23.55 9.09
CA LYS A 66 4.57 23.37 8.37
C LYS A 66 5.10 21.93 8.46
N ASP A 67 4.90 21.25 9.57
CA ASP A 67 5.36 19.88 9.76
C ASP A 67 4.51 18.88 8.97
N VAL A 68 3.19 19.11 8.92
CA VAL A 68 2.27 18.36 8.05
C VAL A 68 2.69 18.49 6.58
N LEU A 69 2.92 19.72 6.12
CA LEU A 69 3.38 19.97 4.74
C LEU A 69 4.75 19.34 4.46
N LYS A 70 5.66 19.36 5.43
CA LYS A 70 6.98 18.72 5.31
C LYS A 70 6.86 17.20 5.19
N VAL A 71 5.98 16.56 5.97
CA VAL A 71 5.70 15.12 5.86
C VAL A 71 5.13 14.80 4.48
N LEU A 72 4.17 15.57 3.98
CA LEU A 72 3.61 15.38 2.64
C LEU A 72 4.67 15.53 1.55
N ALA A 73 5.52 16.56 1.63
CA ALA A 73 6.63 16.76 0.68
C ALA A 73 7.65 15.62 0.72
N ASN A 74 7.92 15.04 1.90
CA ASN A 74 8.77 13.85 2.03
C ASN A 74 8.08 12.62 1.45
N GLY A 75 6.79 12.45 1.71
CA GLY A 75 5.97 11.37 1.16
C GLY A 75 5.97 11.35 -0.36
N VAL A 76 5.79 12.51 -1.01
CA VAL A 76 5.86 12.65 -2.47
C VAL A 76 7.25 12.26 -3.00
N ARG A 77 8.32 12.76 -2.36
CA ARG A 77 9.69 12.41 -2.76
C ARG A 77 10.00 10.92 -2.59
N TRP A 78 9.50 10.31 -1.53
CA TRP A 78 9.65 8.88 -1.27
C TRP A 78 8.85 8.02 -2.26
N ALA A 79 7.61 8.44 -2.57
CA ALA A 79 6.71 7.74 -3.49
C ALA A 79 7.12 7.88 -4.96
N LYS A 80 8.02 8.83 -5.30
CA LYS A 80 8.58 8.99 -6.64
C LYS A 80 9.16 7.66 -7.13
N PHE A 81 8.69 7.23 -8.31
CA PHE A 81 9.29 6.11 -9.02
C PHE A 81 10.66 6.55 -9.59
N ALA A 82 11.73 5.87 -9.19
CA ALA A 82 13.10 6.17 -9.62
C ALA A 82 13.80 4.95 -10.26
N GLY A 83 13.05 3.95 -10.73
CA GLY A 83 13.60 2.74 -11.34
C GLY A 83 14.28 1.77 -10.35
N ASN A 84 14.23 2.06 -9.05
CA ASN A 84 14.87 1.28 -7.99
C ASN A 84 13.90 0.53 -7.07
N THR A 85 12.60 0.58 -7.34
CA THR A 85 11.63 -0.22 -6.59
C THR A 85 11.57 -1.60 -7.23
N GLU A 86 12.19 -2.58 -6.59
CA GLU A 86 11.91 -3.99 -6.90
C GLU A 86 10.41 -4.18 -6.85
N ALA A 87 9.84 -4.75 -7.92
CA ALA A 87 8.42 -4.98 -7.94
C ALA A 87 8.09 -6.06 -6.91
N ARG A 88 7.29 -5.69 -5.90
CA ARG A 88 6.84 -6.66 -4.89
C ARG A 88 5.56 -7.33 -5.38
N GLY A 89 5.60 -8.65 -5.50
CA GLY A 89 4.50 -9.49 -5.95
C GLY A 89 4.62 -9.96 -7.41
N VAL A 90 3.59 -10.67 -7.88
CA VAL A 90 3.53 -11.17 -9.26
C VAL A 90 3.19 -10.01 -10.20
N ILE A 91 4.14 -9.63 -11.04
CA ILE A 91 4.03 -8.49 -11.97
C ILE A 91 3.63 -8.94 -13.37
N GLU A 92 3.91 -10.19 -13.72
CA GLU A 92 3.65 -10.77 -15.02
C GLU A 92 3.11 -12.19 -14.83
N CYS A 93 2.06 -12.52 -15.58
CA CYS A 93 1.54 -13.88 -15.72
C CYS A 93 1.69 -14.31 -17.18
N PRO A 94 2.92 -14.46 -17.71
CA PRO A 94 3.12 -14.75 -19.12
C PRO A 94 2.72 -16.20 -19.44
N ASN A 95 2.03 -16.41 -20.55
CA ASN A 95 1.98 -17.73 -21.16
C ASN A 95 3.28 -17.94 -21.96
N VAL A 96 4.31 -18.46 -21.29
CA VAL A 96 5.59 -18.75 -21.93
C VAL A 96 5.40 -19.91 -22.91
N LYS A 97 5.48 -19.62 -24.21
CA LYS A 97 5.21 -20.61 -25.28
C LYS A 97 6.25 -21.72 -25.33
N GLU A 98 7.50 -21.39 -25.03
CA GLU A 98 8.58 -22.36 -24.98
C GLU A 98 8.84 -22.79 -23.54
N PRO A 99 8.73 -24.09 -23.23
CA PRO A 99 8.96 -24.58 -21.88
C PRO A 99 10.46 -24.43 -21.54
N LEU A 100 10.76 -24.06 -20.29
CA LEU A 100 12.13 -23.93 -19.80
C LEU A 100 12.87 -25.27 -19.76
N GLU A 101 12.13 -26.37 -19.66
CA GLU A 101 12.64 -27.73 -19.70
C GLU A 101 12.02 -28.51 -20.86
N LYS A 102 12.72 -29.56 -21.31
CA LYS A 102 12.17 -30.47 -22.31
C LYS A 102 10.98 -31.21 -21.73
N LEU A 103 9.80 -30.97 -22.30
CA LEU A 103 8.61 -31.73 -21.97
C LEU A 103 8.76 -33.17 -22.46
N SER A 104 8.38 -34.13 -21.63
CA SER A 104 8.24 -35.52 -22.06
C SER A 104 7.14 -35.63 -23.13
N PRO A 105 7.21 -36.63 -24.01
CA PRO A 105 6.10 -36.94 -24.91
C PRO A 105 4.82 -37.14 -24.11
N LYS A 106 3.70 -36.59 -24.60
CA LYS A 106 2.38 -36.84 -24.00
C LYS A 106 2.01 -38.30 -24.27
N ASP A 107 1.80 -39.06 -23.21
CA ASP A 107 1.48 -40.49 -23.21
C ASP A 107 -0.02 -40.78 -23.02
N TYR A 108 -0.85 -39.73 -22.96
CA TYR A 108 -2.30 -39.82 -22.81
C TYR A 108 -3.04 -39.38 -24.08
N LYS A 109 -4.22 -39.97 -24.29
CA LYS A 109 -5.17 -39.53 -25.32
C LYS A 109 -6.01 -38.38 -24.78
N MET A 110 -6.04 -37.25 -25.49
CA MET A 110 -7.00 -36.18 -25.21
C MET A 110 -8.42 -36.73 -25.42
N GLY A 111 -9.26 -36.68 -24.39
CA GLY A 111 -10.67 -37.00 -24.54
C GLY A 111 -11.37 -35.87 -25.28
N GLU A 112 -12.15 -36.21 -26.31
CA GLU A 112 -13.10 -35.27 -26.89
C GLU A 112 -14.27 -35.13 -25.93
N ILE A 113 -14.48 -33.93 -25.40
CA ILE A 113 -15.66 -33.58 -24.61
C ILE A 113 -16.62 -32.88 -25.57
N GLU A 114 -17.71 -33.54 -25.93
CA GLU A 114 -18.79 -32.89 -26.68
C GLU A 114 -19.51 -31.91 -25.74
N HIS A 115 -19.33 -30.61 -25.97
CA HIS A 115 -20.12 -29.60 -25.30
C HIS A 115 -21.55 -29.62 -25.87
N PRO A 116 -22.60 -29.69 -25.03
CA PRO A 116 -23.97 -29.60 -25.51
C PRO A 116 -24.16 -28.27 -26.24
N LYS A 117 -24.78 -28.31 -27.42
CA LYS A 117 -25.15 -27.09 -28.16
C LYS A 117 -26.18 -26.31 -27.33
N ALA A 118 -25.93 -25.01 -27.20
CA ALA A 118 -26.82 -24.06 -26.49
C ALA A 118 -28.23 -24.02 -27.09
#